data_AF-A0A1Q3EJ29-F1
#
_entry.id   AF-A0A1Q3EJ29-F1
#
_cell.length_a   1.000
_cell.length_b   1.000
_cell.length_c   1.000
_cell.angle_alpha   90.00
_cell.angle_beta   90.00
_cell.angle_gamma   90.00
#
_symmetry.space_group_name_H-M   'P 1'
#
loop_
_entity.id
_entity.type
_entity.pdbx_description
1 polymer ?
#
loop_
_entity_poly.entity_id
_entity_poly.type
_entity_poly.pdbx_seq_one_letter_code
_entity_poly.pdbx_strand_id
1 'polypeptide(L)'
;MEEADELCRADTEYEVAFEAADLIYFALTKCTAHGVSIADIERSLDRKAKRVTRRAGNAKPQWSTPKPASAPTPATYMPPADDPNAPIRMRTAVLAGISEEERALLLRRPVLKSDEMIEKVKPIVSEIRARGDAALLEFTAKFDKAELLSTCMFPPYSKESMKISPNVKDAIDKAYSNIRKFHAAQVDGSTLKVETMPGVVCSRFARAISRVGLYIPGGTAILPSTALMLGIPAQVAGCKEIVFATPPRPDGSISPEVMYVAHLIGASAILKAGGAQAVAAMAYGTETVPKVDKIFGPGNQWVTAAKMLVQNDTDALVSIDMPAGPSEVLVIADHTANSAFVAADLLSQAEHGIDSQVVLVAVNLSTEHLEQIENEVDKQARALSRVDIVRQSVAKSLIVQTTSVEEAIEYSNDYAPEHLILHLENAPDKVQLITNAGSVFVGPFTPESCGDYASGTNHTLPTNGYARQFSGDLS
;
A
#
# COMPACT_ATOMS: atom_id res chain seq x y z
N MET A 1 13.28 34.18 -2.34
CA MET A 1 14.26 33.08 -2.46
C MET A 1 14.57 32.83 -3.93
N GLU A 2 13.57 33.00 -4.80
CA GLU A 2 13.67 33.11 -6.26
C GLU A 2 14.78 34.07 -6.74
N GLU A 3 14.71 35.37 -6.42
CA GLU A 3 15.72 36.39 -6.79
C GLU A 3 17.19 36.03 -6.43
N ALA A 4 17.38 35.31 -5.32
CA ALA A 4 18.72 34.90 -4.88
C ALA A 4 19.25 33.69 -5.67
N ASP A 5 18.33 32.83 -6.13
CA ASP A 5 18.61 31.68 -7.00
C ASP A 5 18.83 32.15 -8.45
N GLU A 6 18.09 33.15 -8.91
CA GLU A 6 18.27 33.81 -10.22
C GLU A 6 19.62 34.52 -10.32
N LEU A 7 20.01 35.31 -9.31
CA LEU A 7 21.36 35.90 -9.26
C LEU A 7 22.47 34.84 -9.27
N CYS A 8 22.23 33.67 -8.68
CA CYS A 8 23.20 32.57 -8.67
C CYS A 8 23.30 31.83 -10.00
N ARG A 9 22.34 32.01 -10.92
CA ARG A 9 22.29 31.42 -12.26
C ARG A 9 22.62 32.41 -13.37
N ALA A 10 22.78 33.69 -13.05
CA ALA A 10 23.15 34.72 -14.01
C ALA A 10 24.58 34.51 -14.52
N ASP A 11 24.74 34.41 -15.85
CA ASP A 11 26.01 34.03 -16.48
C ASP A 11 26.65 35.18 -17.28
N THR A 12 25.93 36.29 -17.46
CA THR A 12 26.44 37.50 -18.12
C THR A 12 26.55 38.69 -17.17
N GLU A 13 27.46 39.63 -17.49
CA GLU A 13 27.64 40.86 -16.69
C GLU A 13 26.35 41.66 -16.53
N TYR A 14 25.51 41.67 -17.58
CA TYR A 14 24.22 42.34 -17.57
C TYR A 14 23.22 41.63 -16.65
N GLU A 15 23.06 40.31 -16.77
CA GLU A 15 22.15 39.53 -15.93
C GLU A 15 22.57 39.62 -14.46
N VAL A 16 23.87 39.49 -14.16
CA VAL A 16 24.36 39.59 -12.78
C VAL A 16 24.02 40.96 -12.18
N ALA A 17 24.17 42.04 -12.94
CA ALA A 17 23.81 43.38 -12.47
C ALA A 17 22.30 43.55 -12.28
N PHE A 18 21.49 42.96 -13.17
CA PHE A 18 20.04 43.04 -13.15
C PHE A 18 19.46 42.27 -11.95
N GLU A 19 19.79 40.99 -11.84
CA GLU A 19 19.32 40.11 -10.76
C GLU A 19 19.84 40.58 -9.37
N ALA A 20 21.03 41.19 -9.32
CA ALA A 20 21.55 41.77 -8.08
C ALA A 20 20.75 42.99 -7.63
N ALA A 21 20.27 43.81 -8.58
CA ALA A 21 19.45 44.98 -8.27
C ALA A 21 18.10 44.56 -7.66
N ASP A 22 17.46 43.54 -8.22
CA ASP A 22 16.17 43.04 -7.75
C ASP A 22 16.30 42.39 -6.37
N LEU A 23 17.33 41.57 -6.15
CA LEU A 23 17.62 41.01 -4.83
C LEU A 23 17.84 42.10 -3.77
N ILE A 24 18.59 43.16 -4.10
CA ILE A 24 18.83 44.30 -3.19
C ILE A 24 17.53 45.06 -2.92
N TYR A 25 16.72 45.30 -3.95
CA TYR A 25 15.45 46.02 -3.84
C TYR A 25 14.48 45.31 -2.87
N PHE A 26 14.26 44.01 -3.05
CA PHE A 26 13.36 43.25 -2.18
C PHE A 26 13.92 43.11 -0.76
N ALA A 27 15.24 42.95 -0.61
CA ALA A 27 15.88 42.92 0.70
C ALA A 27 15.67 44.24 1.45
N LEU A 28 15.90 45.39 0.80
CA LEU A 28 15.70 46.70 1.40
C LEU A 28 14.23 46.98 1.72
N THR A 29 13.31 46.58 0.85
CA THR A 29 11.86 46.71 1.08
C THR A 29 11.42 45.92 2.33
N LYS A 30 11.97 44.72 2.53
CA LYS A 30 11.69 43.93 3.73
C LYS A 30 12.30 44.56 4.99
N CYS A 31 13.50 45.12 4.87
CA CYS A 31 14.16 45.84 5.97
C CYS A 31 13.37 47.08 6.39
N THR A 32 12.91 47.91 5.44
CA THR A 32 12.10 49.11 5.75
C THR A 32 10.76 48.73 6.37
N ALA A 33 10.11 47.68 5.89
CA ALA A 33 8.86 47.17 6.49
C ALA A 33 9.01 46.72 7.95
N HIS A 34 10.24 46.41 8.40
CA HIS A 34 10.54 45.97 9.76
C HIS A 34 11.37 47.00 10.55
N GLY A 35 11.46 48.24 10.07
CA GLY A 35 12.20 49.31 10.76
C GLY A 35 13.71 49.11 10.83
N VAL A 36 14.28 48.27 9.98
CA VAL A 36 15.73 48.00 9.92
C VAL A 36 16.40 49.00 8.98
N SER A 37 17.33 49.79 9.51
CA SER A 37 18.09 50.77 8.72
C SER A 37 19.31 50.16 8.05
N ILE A 38 19.84 50.83 7.02
CA ILE A 38 21.12 50.43 6.39
C ILE A 38 22.26 50.40 7.43
N ALA A 39 22.25 51.31 8.41
CA ALA A 39 23.24 51.32 9.51
C ALA A 39 23.12 50.11 10.45
N ASP A 40 21.96 49.45 10.54
CA ASP A 40 21.79 48.20 11.27
C ASP A 40 22.36 47.01 10.48
N ILE A 41 22.19 47.03 9.15
CA ILE A 41 22.77 46.05 8.23
C ILE A 41 24.29 46.15 8.27
N GLU A 42 24.85 47.36 8.17
CA GLU A 42 26.29 47.63 8.26
C GLU A 42 26.88 47.13 9.59
N ARG A 43 26.27 47.48 10.75
CA ARG A 43 26.68 46.93 12.06
C ARG A 43 26.61 45.40 12.13
N SER A 44 25.69 44.77 11.40
CA SER A 44 25.61 43.30 11.29
C SER A 44 26.76 42.74 10.46
N LEU A 45 27.11 43.40 9.36
CA LEU A 45 28.23 43.04 8.49
C LEU A 45 29.58 43.24 9.20
N ASP A 46 29.79 44.35 9.90
CA ASP A 46 31.02 44.62 10.66
C ASP A 46 31.26 43.58 11.77
N ARG A 47 30.19 43.16 12.46
CA ARG A 47 30.25 42.08 13.45
C ARG A 47 30.66 40.74 12.81
N LYS A 48 30.24 40.50 11.56
CA LYS A 48 30.62 39.29 10.80
C LYS A 48 32.05 39.41 10.25
N ALA A 49 32.49 40.60 9.85
CA ALA A 49 33.85 40.86 9.37
C ALA A 49 34.92 40.69 10.46
N LYS A 50 34.59 40.92 11.74
CA LYS A 50 35.48 40.61 12.89
C LYS A 50 35.71 39.12 13.13
N ARG A 51 35.00 38.23 12.41
CA ARG A 51 35.18 36.77 12.40
C ARG A 51 35.54 36.31 10.99
N VAL A 52 36.70 36.68 10.48
CA VAL A 52 37.21 36.12 9.21
C VAL A 52 38.58 35.50 9.43
N THR A 53 38.59 34.20 9.73
CA THR A 53 39.55 33.30 9.07
C THR A 53 38.97 32.99 7.70
N ARG A 54 39.78 33.14 6.64
CA ARG A 54 39.36 32.93 5.23
C ARG A 54 38.54 31.65 5.09
N ARG A 55 37.24 31.79 4.85
CA ARG A 55 36.37 30.69 4.44
C ARG A 55 36.65 30.45 2.95
N ALA A 56 37.00 29.23 2.57
CA ALA A 56 36.92 28.81 1.18
C ALA A 56 35.45 29.00 0.74
N GLY A 57 35.24 29.59 -0.43
CA GLY A 57 33.92 29.92 -0.98
C GLY A 57 33.11 28.69 -1.36
N ASN A 58 32.65 27.93 -0.37
CA ASN A 58 31.73 26.83 -0.55
C ASN A 58 30.37 27.23 -0.01
N ALA A 59 29.34 27.14 -0.86
CA ALA A 59 27.95 27.31 -0.47
C ALA A 59 27.58 26.39 0.71
N LYS A 60 26.57 26.79 1.50
CA LYS A 60 26.05 25.93 2.58
C LYS A 60 25.53 24.60 2.01
N PRO A 61 25.53 23.50 2.80
CA PRO A 61 25.19 22.15 2.33
C PRO A 61 23.79 21.98 1.74
N GLN A 62 22.94 22.99 1.82
CA GLN A 62 21.59 22.98 1.29
C GLN A 62 21.54 23.18 -0.24
N TRP A 63 22.66 23.56 -0.88
CA TRP A 63 22.75 23.81 -2.33
C TRP A 63 23.96 23.16 -3.03
N SER A 64 24.59 22.14 -2.44
CA SER A 64 25.55 21.32 -3.17
C SER A 64 24.84 20.14 -3.81
N THR A 65 24.71 20.12 -5.13
CA THR A 65 24.40 18.89 -5.89
C THR A 65 25.44 17.83 -5.59
N PRO A 66 25.08 16.64 -5.07
CA PRO A 66 26.03 15.55 -4.95
C PRO A 66 26.37 15.04 -6.36
N LYS A 67 27.66 14.88 -6.64
CA LYS A 67 28.16 13.95 -7.68
C LYS A 67 27.43 12.60 -7.52
N PRO A 68 27.12 11.86 -8.60
CA PRO A 68 26.50 10.55 -8.48
C PRO A 68 27.45 9.65 -7.70
N ALA A 69 27.10 9.40 -6.43
CA ALA A 69 27.70 8.34 -5.67
C ALA A 69 27.38 7.04 -6.38
N SER A 70 28.40 6.18 -6.51
CA SER A 70 28.23 4.76 -6.81
C SER A 70 27.01 4.23 -6.05
N ALA A 71 26.14 3.53 -6.77
CA ALA A 71 24.90 2.97 -6.23
C ALA A 71 25.17 2.38 -4.84
N PRO A 72 24.38 2.74 -3.81
CA PRO A 72 24.51 2.09 -2.53
C PRO A 72 24.27 0.61 -2.75
N THR A 73 25.28 -0.21 -2.41
CA THR A 73 25.10 -1.62 -2.10
C THR A 73 23.86 -1.71 -1.20
N PRO A 74 22.93 -2.68 -1.42
CA PRO A 74 21.75 -2.80 -0.58
C PRO A 74 22.18 -2.74 0.87
N ALA A 75 21.71 -1.74 1.60
CA ALA A 75 22.00 -1.65 3.01
C ALA A 75 21.47 -2.94 3.63
N THR A 76 22.38 -3.79 4.09
CA THR A 76 22.08 -4.72 5.17
C THR A 76 21.68 -3.84 6.34
N TYR A 77 20.37 -3.62 6.47
CA TYR A 77 19.77 -3.00 7.64
C TYR A 77 20.10 -3.91 8.82
N MET A 78 21.08 -3.52 9.62
CA MET A 78 21.23 -4.02 10.97
C MET A 78 20.40 -3.08 11.85
N PRO A 79 19.27 -3.55 12.44
CA PRO A 79 18.61 -2.79 13.49
C PRO A 79 19.60 -2.54 14.64
N PRO A 80 19.29 -1.63 15.61
CA PRO A 80 20.01 -1.65 16.87
C PRO A 80 20.05 -3.09 17.39
N ALA A 81 21.10 -3.47 18.10
CA ALA A 81 21.26 -4.82 18.62
C ALA A 81 20.16 -5.13 19.66
N ASP A 82 18.95 -5.42 19.17
CA ASP A 82 17.91 -6.06 19.91
C ASP A 82 18.48 -7.43 20.27
N ASP A 83 18.56 -7.72 21.56
CA ASP A 83 18.87 -9.07 22.02
C ASP A 83 17.96 -10.02 21.25
N PRO A 84 18.49 -10.93 20.40
CA PRO A 84 17.67 -11.84 19.62
C PRO A 84 16.81 -12.75 20.51
N ASN A 85 17.15 -12.85 21.80
CA ASN A 85 16.41 -13.58 22.82
C ASN A 85 15.38 -12.72 23.56
N ALA A 86 15.32 -11.40 23.33
CA ALA A 86 14.28 -10.56 23.91
C ALA A 86 12.89 -11.08 23.52
N PRO A 87 11.91 -11.08 24.45
CA PRO A 87 10.54 -11.46 24.13
C PRO A 87 9.94 -10.54 23.05
N ILE A 88 9.31 -11.14 22.05
CA ILE A 88 8.55 -10.43 21.01
C ILE A 88 7.20 -10.07 21.62
N ARG A 89 7.00 -8.78 21.93
CA ARG A 89 5.81 -8.27 22.64
C ARG A 89 5.22 -7.05 21.97
N MET A 90 3.91 -6.90 22.14
CA MET A 90 3.16 -5.75 21.64
C MET A 90 3.16 -4.63 22.67
N ARG A 91 2.85 -3.40 22.24
CA ARG A 91 2.71 -2.26 23.16
C ARG A 91 1.29 -2.23 23.72
N THR A 92 1.14 -2.15 25.04
CA THR A 92 -0.17 -2.13 25.69
C THR A 92 -0.60 -0.72 26.07
N ALA A 93 -1.87 -0.40 25.80
CA ALA A 93 -2.55 0.80 26.24
C ALA A 93 -3.90 0.44 26.88
N VAL A 94 -4.30 1.17 27.91
CA VAL A 94 -5.62 1.07 28.52
C VAL A 94 -6.47 2.21 27.98
N LEU A 95 -7.62 1.92 27.39
CA LEU A 95 -8.46 2.96 26.78
C LEU A 95 -9.18 3.83 27.83
N ALA A 96 -9.47 3.26 29.00
CA ALA A 96 -10.12 3.98 30.08
C ALA A 96 -9.23 5.13 30.61
N GLY A 97 -9.75 6.35 30.55
CA GLY A 97 -9.12 7.54 31.16
C GLY A 97 -8.02 8.20 30.33
N ILE A 98 -7.81 7.82 29.07
CA ILE A 98 -6.87 8.52 28.17
C ILE A 98 -7.53 9.77 27.56
N SER A 99 -6.70 10.76 27.23
CA SER A 99 -7.12 11.96 26.52
C SER A 99 -7.51 11.69 25.05
N GLU A 100 -8.26 12.61 24.44
CA GLU A 100 -8.57 12.53 23.01
C GLU A 100 -7.30 12.51 22.13
N GLU A 101 -6.25 13.22 22.55
CA GLU A 101 -4.96 13.27 21.87
C GLU A 101 -4.25 11.91 21.92
N GLU A 102 -4.22 11.26 23.09
CA GLU A 102 -3.68 9.92 23.25
C GLU A 102 -4.47 8.89 22.45
N ARG A 103 -5.80 8.97 22.47
CA ARG A 103 -6.66 8.11 21.66
C ARG A 103 -6.37 8.29 20.17
N ALA A 104 -6.25 9.53 19.70
CA ALA A 104 -5.91 9.82 18.31
C ALA A 104 -4.54 9.25 17.91
N LEU A 105 -3.58 9.15 18.83
CA LEU A 105 -2.29 8.51 18.57
C LEU A 105 -2.39 6.99 18.41
N LEU A 106 -3.26 6.32 19.18
CA LEU A 106 -3.50 4.87 19.06
C LEU A 106 -4.14 4.49 17.71
N LEU A 107 -4.88 5.41 17.10
CA LEU A 107 -5.51 5.21 15.79
C LEU A 107 -4.56 5.38 14.60
N ARG A 108 -3.33 5.89 14.82
CA ARG A 108 -2.37 6.17 13.75
C ARG A 108 -1.65 4.91 13.27
N ARG A 109 -1.51 4.80 11.95
CA ARG A 109 -0.72 3.77 11.26
C ARG A 109 0.72 4.24 11.02
N PRO A 110 1.70 3.32 10.92
CA PRO A 110 3.07 3.64 10.54
C PRO A 110 3.17 3.85 9.02
N VAL A 111 2.62 4.95 8.49
CA VAL A 111 2.65 5.25 7.03
C VAL A 111 3.70 6.32 6.72
N LEU A 112 4.42 6.15 5.61
CA LEU A 112 5.25 7.19 5.01
C LEU A 112 4.40 8.33 4.43
N LYS A 113 4.92 9.56 4.43
CA LYS A 113 4.22 10.73 3.87
C LYS A 113 3.99 10.54 2.36
N SER A 114 2.73 10.60 1.93
CA SER A 114 2.32 10.32 0.55
C SER A 114 3.02 11.18 -0.50
N ASP A 115 3.24 12.47 -0.21
CA ASP A 115 3.89 13.41 -1.15
C ASP A 115 5.32 13.00 -1.49
N GLU A 116 6.10 12.57 -0.49
CA GLU A 116 7.49 12.14 -0.70
C GLU A 116 7.57 10.90 -1.59
N MET A 117 6.60 9.99 -1.49
CA MET A 117 6.54 8.80 -2.34
C MET A 117 6.09 9.13 -3.76
N ILE A 118 5.14 10.05 -3.92
CA ILE A 118 4.71 10.52 -5.24
C ILE A 118 5.87 11.17 -5.99
N GLU A 119 6.66 12.03 -5.35
CA GLU A 119 7.84 12.65 -5.97
C GLU A 119 8.89 11.63 -6.43
N LYS A 120 9.05 10.52 -5.71
CA LYS A 120 9.95 9.42 -6.11
C LYS A 120 9.42 8.61 -7.28
N VAL A 121 8.10 8.49 -7.41
CA VAL A 121 7.45 7.70 -8.46
C VAL A 121 7.32 8.49 -9.78
N LYS A 122 7.12 9.82 -9.70
CA LYS A 122 6.99 10.70 -10.87
C LYS A 122 8.04 10.45 -11.97
N PRO A 123 9.35 10.38 -11.67
CA PRO A 123 10.35 10.11 -12.71
C PRO A 123 10.16 8.76 -13.40
N ILE A 124 9.79 7.70 -12.66
CA ILE A 124 9.55 6.37 -13.23
C ILE A 124 8.38 6.41 -14.20
N VAL A 125 7.28 7.06 -13.80
CA VAL A 125 6.09 7.21 -14.64
C VAL A 125 6.38 8.01 -15.90
N SER A 126 7.11 9.12 -15.78
CA SER A 126 7.52 9.95 -16.92
C SER A 126 8.39 9.18 -17.92
N GLU A 127 9.34 8.37 -17.43
CA GLU A 127 10.20 7.57 -18.29
C GLU A 127 9.42 6.50 -19.07
N ILE A 128 8.46 5.82 -18.42
CA ILE A 128 7.59 4.86 -19.12
C ILE A 128 6.73 5.56 -20.16
N ARG A 129 6.18 6.73 -19.85
CA ARG A 129 5.38 7.52 -20.78
C ARG A 129 6.20 7.99 -22.00
N ALA A 130 7.47 8.33 -21.80
CA ALA A 130 8.33 8.85 -22.85
C ALA A 130 8.99 7.77 -23.71
N ARG A 131 9.37 6.64 -23.11
CA ARG A 131 10.21 5.60 -23.76
C ARG A 131 9.55 4.23 -23.87
N GLY A 132 8.33 4.05 -23.38
CA GLY A 132 7.56 2.82 -23.53
C GLY A 132 8.31 1.57 -23.03
N ASP A 133 8.31 0.53 -23.86
CA ASP A 133 8.92 -0.76 -23.56
C ASP A 133 10.41 -0.69 -23.22
N ALA A 134 11.15 0.26 -23.82
CA ALA A 134 12.58 0.39 -23.57
C ALA A 134 12.86 0.75 -22.10
N ALA A 135 12.11 1.70 -21.53
CA ALA A 135 12.22 2.02 -20.11
C ALA A 135 11.71 0.87 -19.22
N LEU A 136 10.67 0.16 -19.66
CA LEU A 136 10.11 -0.96 -18.91
C LEU A 136 11.10 -2.12 -18.76
N LEU A 137 11.80 -2.49 -19.83
CA LEU A 137 12.86 -3.48 -19.82
C LEU A 137 14.04 -3.05 -18.92
N GLU A 138 14.44 -1.78 -19.00
CA GLU A 138 15.51 -1.23 -18.17
C GLU A 138 15.17 -1.28 -16.67
N PHE A 139 13.96 -0.85 -16.29
CA PHE A 139 13.53 -0.90 -14.90
C PHE A 139 13.34 -2.32 -14.38
N THR A 140 12.86 -3.25 -15.23
CA THR A 140 12.72 -4.66 -14.86
C THR A 140 14.10 -5.29 -14.61
N ALA A 141 15.08 -5.04 -15.48
CA ALA A 141 16.46 -5.49 -15.25
C ALA A 141 17.07 -4.87 -13.97
N LYS A 142 16.77 -3.59 -13.71
CA LYS A 142 17.30 -2.87 -12.54
C LYS A 142 16.71 -3.37 -11.22
N PHE A 143 15.39 -3.49 -11.12
CA PHE A 143 14.68 -3.74 -9.87
C PHE A 143 14.38 -5.23 -9.66
N ASP A 144 13.91 -5.93 -10.69
CA ASP A 144 13.54 -7.35 -10.62
C ASP A 144 14.70 -8.29 -10.98
N LYS A 145 15.85 -7.73 -11.40
CA LYS A 145 17.07 -8.47 -11.77
C LYS A 145 16.85 -9.49 -12.90
N ALA A 146 15.90 -9.20 -13.78
CA ALA A 146 15.54 -10.04 -14.91
C ALA A 146 15.81 -9.31 -16.22
N GLU A 147 16.72 -9.85 -17.05
CA GLU A 147 16.92 -9.37 -18.41
C GLU A 147 15.90 -10.02 -19.34
N LEU A 148 14.96 -9.23 -19.83
CA LEU A 148 13.87 -9.71 -20.67
C LEU A 148 14.08 -9.32 -22.14
N LEU A 149 13.66 -10.21 -23.04
CA LEU A 149 13.55 -9.90 -24.48
C LEU A 149 12.18 -9.35 -24.87
N SER A 150 11.17 -9.54 -24.02
CA SER A 150 9.81 -9.05 -24.21
C SER A 150 9.21 -8.65 -22.88
N THR A 151 8.39 -7.61 -22.88
CA THR A 151 7.66 -7.11 -21.69
C THR A 151 6.39 -7.93 -21.44
N CYS A 152 5.69 -8.35 -22.49
CA CYS A 152 4.42 -9.09 -22.40
C CYS A 152 4.49 -10.55 -22.88
N MET A 153 3.55 -11.34 -22.38
CA MET A 153 3.16 -12.66 -22.89
C MET A 153 1.67 -12.63 -23.27
N PHE A 154 1.32 -13.23 -24.40
CA PHE A 154 -0.05 -13.30 -24.91
C PHE A 154 -0.52 -14.76 -25.03
N PRO A 155 -1.83 -15.04 -24.94
CA PRO A 155 -2.35 -16.38 -25.14
C PRO A 155 -2.16 -16.86 -26.60
N PRO A 156 -2.12 -18.18 -26.85
CA PRO A 156 -2.26 -19.25 -25.87
C PRO A 156 -1.00 -19.43 -25.00
N TYR A 157 -1.19 -19.52 -23.68
CA TYR A 157 -0.11 -19.78 -22.73
C TYR A 157 0.34 -21.25 -22.79
N SER A 158 1.65 -21.50 -22.69
CA SER A 158 2.21 -22.84 -22.85
C SER A 158 1.91 -23.72 -21.63
N LYS A 159 1.61 -25.01 -21.85
CA LYS A 159 1.36 -25.96 -20.76
C LYS A 159 2.54 -26.08 -19.78
N GLU A 160 3.77 -25.96 -20.28
CA GLU A 160 4.97 -26.03 -19.44
C GLU A 160 5.05 -24.84 -18.48
N SER A 161 4.64 -23.63 -18.92
CA SER A 161 4.61 -22.45 -18.05
C SER A 161 3.59 -22.52 -16.92
N MET A 162 2.64 -23.46 -16.97
CA MET A 162 1.55 -23.62 -16.00
C MET A 162 1.68 -24.91 -15.18
N LYS A 163 2.86 -25.54 -15.19
CA LYS A 163 3.08 -26.83 -14.54
C LYS A 163 3.17 -26.68 -13.03
N ILE A 164 2.10 -27.09 -12.35
CA ILE A 164 1.97 -27.09 -10.89
C ILE A 164 1.66 -28.50 -10.38
N SER A 165 1.90 -28.74 -9.09
CA SER A 165 1.55 -30.03 -8.48
C SER A 165 0.03 -30.25 -8.45
N PRO A 166 -0.45 -31.51 -8.49
CA PRO A 166 -1.89 -31.80 -8.42
C PRO A 166 -2.57 -31.22 -7.18
N ASN A 167 -1.89 -31.22 -6.02
CA ASN A 167 -2.45 -30.69 -4.77
C ASN A 167 -2.61 -29.16 -4.82
N VAL A 168 -1.62 -28.45 -5.38
CA VAL A 168 -1.70 -26.98 -5.56
C VAL A 168 -2.80 -26.64 -6.56
N LYS A 169 -2.91 -27.40 -7.66
CA LYS A 169 -3.99 -27.26 -8.64
C LYS A 169 -5.37 -27.42 -7.99
N ASP A 170 -5.58 -28.49 -7.23
CA ASP A 170 -6.84 -28.74 -6.52
C ASP A 170 -7.19 -27.62 -5.52
N ALA A 171 -6.20 -27.09 -4.80
CA ALA A 171 -6.40 -25.95 -3.91
C ALA A 171 -6.81 -24.67 -4.66
N ILE A 172 -6.13 -24.35 -5.77
CA ILE A 172 -6.47 -23.21 -6.64
C ILE A 172 -7.88 -23.37 -7.23
N ASP A 173 -8.23 -24.57 -7.70
CA ASP A 173 -9.55 -24.83 -8.30
C ASP A 173 -10.68 -24.69 -7.27
N LYS A 174 -10.45 -25.11 -6.01
CA LYS A 174 -11.39 -24.90 -4.90
C LYS A 174 -11.56 -23.42 -4.55
N ALA A 175 -10.45 -22.69 -4.41
CA ALA A 175 -10.47 -21.25 -4.19
C ALA A 175 -11.22 -20.53 -5.31
N TYR A 176 -10.91 -20.85 -6.57
CA TYR A 176 -11.60 -20.32 -7.74
C TYR A 176 -13.11 -20.54 -7.67
N SER A 177 -13.54 -21.77 -7.35
CA SER A 177 -14.96 -22.11 -7.23
C SER A 177 -15.67 -21.28 -6.16
N ASN A 178 -15.08 -21.13 -4.97
CA ASN A 178 -15.68 -20.37 -3.87
C ASN A 178 -15.75 -18.87 -4.17
N ILE A 179 -14.65 -18.29 -4.65
CA ILE A 179 -14.57 -16.86 -5.02
C ILE A 179 -15.56 -16.54 -6.13
N ARG A 180 -15.61 -17.38 -7.18
CA ARG A 180 -16.56 -17.19 -8.28
C ARG A 180 -18.00 -17.30 -7.80
N LYS A 181 -18.30 -18.25 -6.90
CA LYS A 181 -19.64 -18.42 -6.33
C LYS A 181 -20.08 -17.17 -5.57
N PHE A 182 -19.20 -16.58 -4.76
CA PHE A 182 -19.49 -15.38 -3.98
C PHE A 182 -19.71 -14.16 -4.88
N HIS A 183 -18.78 -13.87 -5.79
CA HIS A 183 -18.89 -12.69 -6.67
C HIS A 183 -20.01 -12.81 -7.70
N ALA A 184 -20.29 -14.02 -8.22
CA ALA A 184 -21.44 -14.22 -9.11
C ALA A 184 -22.78 -13.97 -8.40
N ALA A 185 -22.86 -14.17 -7.08
CA ALA A 185 -24.07 -13.89 -6.32
C ALA A 185 -24.34 -12.39 -6.12
N GLN A 186 -23.34 -11.52 -6.33
CA GLN A 186 -23.47 -10.07 -6.23
C GLN A 186 -24.05 -9.43 -7.50
N VAL A 187 -24.07 -10.17 -8.62
CA VAL A 187 -24.61 -9.68 -9.89
C VAL A 187 -26.13 -9.58 -9.80
N ASP A 188 -26.64 -8.36 -9.65
CA ASP A 188 -28.08 -8.08 -9.82
C ASP A 188 -28.44 -8.20 -11.30
N GLY A 189 -29.12 -9.29 -11.65
CA GLY A 189 -29.57 -9.55 -13.03
C GLY A 189 -30.71 -8.63 -13.49
N SER A 190 -31.28 -7.82 -12.60
CA SER A 190 -32.39 -6.93 -12.93
C SER A 190 -31.93 -5.52 -13.30
N THR A 191 -32.53 -4.95 -14.34
CA THR A 191 -32.34 -3.52 -14.64
C THR A 191 -33.18 -2.73 -13.64
N LEU A 192 -32.55 -1.88 -12.82
CA LEU A 192 -33.26 -0.91 -12.00
C LEU A 192 -34.09 -0.04 -12.94
N LYS A 193 -35.41 -0.07 -12.80
CA LYS A 193 -36.36 0.71 -13.58
C LYS A 193 -37.40 1.29 -12.65
N VAL A 194 -37.48 2.61 -12.58
CA VAL A 194 -38.37 3.34 -11.65
C VAL A 194 -39.11 4.41 -12.43
N GLU A 195 -40.44 4.38 -12.39
CA GLU A 195 -41.27 5.49 -12.83
C GLU A 195 -41.38 6.49 -11.68
N THR A 196 -40.72 7.64 -11.82
CA THR A 196 -40.66 8.64 -10.74
C THR A 196 -41.90 9.56 -10.72
N MET A 197 -42.53 9.71 -11.87
CA MET A 197 -43.84 10.35 -12.07
C MET A 197 -44.46 9.79 -13.36
N PRO A 198 -45.78 9.92 -13.57
CA PRO A 198 -46.46 9.37 -14.75
C PRO A 198 -45.75 9.75 -16.07
N GLY A 199 -45.24 8.74 -16.78
CA GLY A 199 -44.51 8.88 -18.04
C GLY A 199 -43.00 9.13 -17.93
N VAL A 200 -42.43 9.30 -16.73
CA VAL A 200 -40.98 9.53 -16.53
C VAL A 200 -40.35 8.30 -15.91
N VAL A 201 -39.69 7.51 -16.76
CA VAL A 201 -39.04 6.25 -16.38
C VAL A 201 -37.54 6.43 -16.36
N CYS A 202 -36.94 6.29 -15.17
CA CYS A 202 -35.50 6.25 -14.97
C CYS A 202 -35.02 4.79 -15.02
N SER A 203 -33.85 4.52 -15.60
CA SER A 203 -33.25 3.19 -15.61
C SER A 203 -31.74 3.21 -15.39
N ARG A 204 -31.20 2.20 -14.71
CA ARG A 204 -29.76 2.01 -14.50
C ARG A 204 -29.34 0.65 -15.04
N PHE A 205 -28.30 0.65 -15.88
CA PHE A 205 -27.75 -0.56 -16.50
C PHE A 205 -26.31 -0.74 -16.05
N ALA A 206 -25.95 -1.95 -15.61
CA ALA A 206 -24.56 -2.32 -15.40
C ALA A 206 -23.87 -2.62 -16.74
N ARG A 207 -22.65 -2.13 -16.93
CA ARG A 207 -21.77 -2.46 -18.05
C ARG A 207 -20.37 -2.68 -17.52
N ALA A 208 -19.73 -3.76 -17.95
CA ALA A 208 -18.36 -4.05 -17.59
C ALA A 208 -17.42 -2.93 -18.07
N ILE A 209 -16.42 -2.63 -17.26
CA ILE A 209 -15.26 -1.88 -17.73
C ILE A 209 -14.60 -2.73 -18.82
N SER A 210 -14.28 -2.12 -19.96
CA SER A 210 -13.83 -2.90 -21.12
C SER A 210 -12.44 -3.50 -20.92
N ARG A 211 -11.51 -2.71 -20.37
CA ARG A 211 -10.11 -3.10 -20.19
C ARG A 211 -9.68 -2.86 -18.75
N VAL A 212 -9.23 -3.90 -18.08
CA VAL A 212 -8.78 -3.84 -16.69
C VAL A 212 -7.36 -4.36 -16.55
N GLY A 213 -6.54 -3.64 -15.79
CA GLY A 213 -5.18 -4.04 -15.43
C GLY A 213 -5.14 -4.50 -14.00
N LEU A 214 -4.63 -5.71 -13.75
CA LEU A 214 -4.64 -6.37 -12.46
C LEU A 214 -3.21 -6.56 -12.00
N TYR A 215 -2.78 -5.74 -11.04
CA TYR A 215 -1.45 -5.83 -10.45
C TYR A 215 -1.42 -6.95 -9.40
N ILE A 216 -0.55 -7.93 -9.61
CA ILE A 216 -0.36 -9.08 -8.74
C ILE A 216 1.03 -8.94 -8.12
N PRO A 217 1.14 -8.73 -6.79
CA PRO A 217 2.44 -8.62 -6.15
C PRO A 217 3.27 -9.90 -6.32
N GLY A 218 4.58 -9.72 -6.39
CA GLY A 218 5.55 -10.79 -6.47
C GLY A 218 6.89 -10.38 -5.84
N GLY A 219 7.95 -11.12 -6.14
CA GLY A 219 9.28 -10.90 -5.57
C GLY A 219 9.57 -11.88 -4.42
N THR A 220 9.46 -11.42 -3.18
CA THR A 220 9.77 -12.24 -1.98
C THR A 220 8.69 -13.28 -1.66
N ALA A 221 7.43 -12.99 -2.03
CA ALA A 221 6.32 -13.92 -1.93
C ALA A 221 5.56 -13.95 -3.27
N ILE A 222 5.02 -15.12 -3.63
CA ILE A 222 4.23 -15.33 -4.84
C ILE A 222 2.76 -15.40 -4.41
N LEU A 223 1.90 -14.55 -4.97
CA LEU A 223 0.49 -14.42 -4.55
C LEU A 223 -0.50 -14.83 -5.65
N PRO A 224 -0.67 -16.14 -5.93
CA PRO A 224 -1.70 -16.59 -6.87
C PRO A 224 -3.12 -16.33 -6.34
N SER A 225 -3.29 -16.17 -5.02
CA SER A 225 -4.54 -15.74 -4.40
C SER A 225 -4.98 -14.37 -4.93
N THR A 226 -4.10 -13.37 -4.96
CA THR A 226 -4.42 -12.05 -5.53
C THR A 226 -4.82 -12.13 -7.00
N ALA A 227 -4.17 -13.00 -7.78
CA ALA A 227 -4.58 -13.22 -9.17
C ALA A 227 -6.02 -13.76 -9.29
N LEU A 228 -6.46 -14.63 -8.37
CA LEU A 228 -7.84 -15.10 -8.30
C LEU A 228 -8.79 -13.98 -7.87
N MET A 229 -8.44 -13.27 -6.80
CA MET A 229 -9.26 -12.21 -6.20
C MET A 229 -9.50 -11.03 -7.15
N LEU A 230 -8.55 -10.73 -8.04
CA LEU A 230 -8.71 -9.68 -9.04
C LEU A 230 -9.35 -10.21 -10.34
N GLY A 231 -8.93 -11.40 -10.79
CA GLY A 231 -9.31 -11.92 -12.09
C GLY A 231 -10.74 -12.48 -12.14
N ILE A 232 -11.20 -13.11 -11.07
CA ILE A 232 -12.53 -13.73 -11.04
C ILE A 232 -13.65 -12.70 -11.12
N PRO A 233 -13.64 -11.59 -10.35
CA PRO A 233 -14.67 -10.55 -10.49
C PRO A 233 -14.65 -9.91 -11.87
N ALA A 234 -13.47 -9.66 -12.45
CA ALA A 234 -13.34 -9.16 -13.82
C ALA A 234 -13.97 -10.12 -14.85
N GLN A 235 -13.75 -11.42 -14.69
CA GLN A 235 -14.37 -12.45 -15.52
C GLN A 235 -15.89 -12.51 -15.33
N VAL A 236 -16.39 -12.43 -14.09
CA VAL A 236 -17.83 -12.42 -13.76
C VAL A 236 -18.51 -11.18 -14.32
N ALA A 237 -17.89 -10.01 -14.22
CA ALA A 237 -18.38 -8.76 -14.79
C ALA A 237 -18.45 -8.80 -16.33
N GLY A 238 -17.60 -9.61 -16.96
CA GLY A 238 -17.49 -9.71 -18.42
C GLY A 238 -16.56 -8.65 -19.03
N CYS A 239 -15.49 -8.28 -18.32
CA CYS A 239 -14.43 -7.44 -18.85
C CYS A 239 -13.83 -8.10 -20.12
N LYS A 240 -13.65 -7.33 -21.18
CA LYS A 240 -13.21 -7.86 -22.49
C LYS A 240 -11.71 -8.11 -22.55
N GLU A 241 -10.95 -7.25 -21.89
CA GLU A 241 -9.50 -7.30 -21.85
C GLU A 241 -9.03 -7.28 -20.39
N ILE A 242 -8.30 -8.31 -19.99
CA ILE A 242 -7.81 -8.50 -18.63
C ILE A 242 -6.30 -8.66 -18.71
N VAL A 243 -5.57 -7.62 -18.31
CA VAL A 243 -4.10 -7.60 -18.31
C VAL A 243 -3.61 -7.91 -16.91
N PHE A 244 -2.85 -8.99 -16.74
CA PHE A 244 -2.16 -9.26 -15.48
C PHE A 244 -0.80 -8.57 -15.51
N ALA A 245 -0.41 -7.89 -14.43
CA ALA A 245 0.93 -7.38 -14.24
C ALA A 245 1.56 -8.04 -13.02
N THR A 246 2.70 -8.71 -13.21
CA THR A 246 3.44 -9.38 -12.13
C THR A 246 4.93 -9.26 -12.39
N PRO A 247 5.77 -8.99 -11.37
CA PRO A 247 7.22 -9.01 -11.56
C PRO A 247 7.66 -10.42 -11.97
N PRO A 248 8.61 -10.53 -12.91
CA PRO A 248 9.20 -11.82 -13.27
C PRO A 248 10.15 -12.30 -12.17
N ARG A 249 10.44 -13.60 -12.21
CA ARG A 249 11.59 -14.17 -11.50
C ARG A 249 12.89 -13.70 -12.15
N PRO A 250 14.05 -13.81 -11.48
CA PRO A 250 15.34 -13.40 -12.05
C PRO A 250 15.69 -14.09 -13.38
N ASP A 251 15.16 -15.29 -13.64
CA ASP A 251 15.30 -16.01 -14.91
C ASP A 251 14.33 -15.54 -16.01
N GLY A 252 13.53 -14.51 -15.74
CA GLY A 252 12.53 -13.94 -16.63
C GLY A 252 11.20 -14.70 -16.68
N SER A 253 11.06 -15.81 -15.96
CA SER A 253 9.82 -16.60 -15.91
C SER A 253 8.79 -16.00 -14.96
N ILE A 254 7.51 -16.31 -15.19
CA ILE A 254 6.42 -16.04 -14.24
C ILE A 254 6.14 -17.33 -13.44
N SER A 255 5.67 -17.18 -12.20
CA SER A 255 5.25 -18.32 -11.38
C SER A 255 4.23 -19.20 -12.10
N PRO A 256 4.41 -20.53 -12.10
CA PRO A 256 3.46 -21.45 -12.72
C PRO A 256 2.05 -21.37 -12.13
N GLU A 257 1.92 -21.06 -10.85
CA GLU A 257 0.66 -20.84 -10.16
C GLU A 257 -0.07 -19.61 -10.73
N VAL A 258 0.63 -18.48 -10.89
CA VAL A 258 0.06 -17.26 -11.49
C VAL A 258 -0.28 -17.48 -12.97
N MET A 259 0.58 -18.20 -13.72
CA MET A 259 0.31 -18.57 -15.11
C MET A 259 -0.94 -19.45 -15.23
N TYR A 260 -1.12 -20.42 -14.33
CA TYR A 260 -2.30 -21.28 -14.30
C TYR A 260 -3.57 -20.47 -13.99
N VAL A 261 -3.52 -19.56 -13.02
CA VAL A 261 -4.64 -18.65 -12.73
C VAL A 261 -4.95 -17.76 -13.93
N ALA A 262 -3.94 -17.14 -14.55
CA ALA A 262 -4.14 -16.29 -15.74
C ALA A 262 -4.85 -17.06 -16.87
N HIS A 263 -4.54 -18.34 -17.06
CA HIS A 263 -5.24 -19.22 -17.99
C HIS A 263 -6.71 -19.48 -17.58
N LEU A 264 -6.97 -19.78 -16.30
CA LEU A 264 -8.34 -19.96 -15.80
C LEU A 264 -9.22 -18.71 -15.95
N ILE A 265 -8.64 -17.53 -15.72
CA ILE A 265 -9.32 -16.24 -15.87
C ILE A 265 -9.54 -15.89 -17.34
N GLY A 266 -8.67 -16.36 -18.24
CA GLY A 266 -8.66 -15.94 -19.64
C GLY A 266 -8.01 -14.58 -19.81
N ALA A 267 -6.92 -14.32 -19.09
CA ALA A 267 -6.13 -13.09 -19.26
C ALA A 267 -5.71 -12.91 -20.73
N SER A 268 -5.85 -11.69 -21.24
CA SER A 268 -5.51 -11.34 -22.61
C SER A 268 -4.01 -11.04 -22.77
N ALA A 269 -3.36 -10.60 -21.70
CA ALA A 269 -1.93 -10.37 -21.65
C ALA A 269 -1.39 -10.54 -20.22
N ILE A 270 -0.13 -10.96 -20.12
CA ILE A 270 0.64 -10.94 -18.87
C ILE A 270 1.84 -10.02 -19.09
N LEU A 271 1.83 -8.87 -18.43
CA LEU A 271 2.95 -7.95 -18.29
C LEU A 271 3.93 -8.49 -17.25
N LYS A 272 5.17 -8.72 -17.68
CA LYS A 272 6.30 -9.17 -16.86
C LYS A 272 7.04 -7.96 -16.26
N ALA A 273 6.37 -7.23 -15.38
CA ALA A 273 6.96 -6.12 -14.63
C ALA A 273 6.23 -5.94 -13.29
N GLY A 274 6.97 -5.50 -12.27
CA GLY A 274 6.41 -5.07 -10.98
C GLY A 274 6.44 -3.54 -10.81
N GLY A 275 6.10 -3.09 -9.60
CA GLY A 275 6.34 -1.72 -9.14
C GLY A 275 5.57 -0.62 -9.89
N ALA A 276 6.06 0.61 -9.74
CA ALA A 276 5.47 1.79 -10.37
C ALA A 276 5.51 1.75 -11.90
N GLN A 277 6.53 1.11 -12.47
CA GLN A 277 6.71 0.97 -13.91
C GLN A 277 5.59 0.12 -14.55
N ALA A 278 5.14 -0.94 -13.86
CA ALA A 278 4.03 -1.76 -14.34
C ALA A 278 2.70 -1.00 -14.32
N VAL A 279 2.45 -0.23 -13.25
CA VAL A 279 1.26 0.63 -13.15
C VAL A 279 1.26 1.67 -14.27
N ALA A 280 2.39 2.34 -14.51
CA ALA A 280 2.52 3.31 -15.60
C ALA A 280 2.27 2.65 -16.97
N ALA A 281 2.87 1.49 -17.23
CA ALA A 281 2.72 0.79 -18.51
C ALA A 281 1.25 0.41 -18.78
N MET A 282 0.50 -0.04 -17.77
CA MET A 282 -0.95 -0.29 -17.93
C MET A 282 -1.76 1.00 -18.10
N ALA A 283 -1.39 2.08 -17.40
CA ALA A 283 -2.12 3.35 -17.43
C ALA A 283 -2.03 4.05 -18.78
N TYR A 284 -0.84 4.12 -19.36
CA TYR A 284 -0.58 4.83 -20.62
C TYR A 284 -0.58 3.90 -21.85
N GLY A 285 -0.39 2.59 -21.64
CA GLY A 285 -0.02 1.67 -22.70
C GLY A 285 1.43 1.87 -23.16
N THR A 286 1.98 0.87 -23.83
CA THR A 286 3.27 0.97 -24.53
C THR A 286 3.14 0.36 -25.92
N GLU A 287 4.26 0.14 -26.62
CA GLU A 287 4.28 -0.56 -27.91
C GLU A 287 3.68 -1.96 -27.83
N THR A 288 3.80 -2.63 -26.68
CA THR A 288 3.28 -3.99 -26.47
C THR A 288 2.33 -4.13 -25.29
N VAL A 289 2.40 -3.27 -24.27
CA VAL A 289 1.51 -3.33 -23.11
C VAL A 289 0.19 -2.66 -23.46
N PRO A 290 -0.95 -3.37 -23.36
CA PRO A 290 -2.24 -2.73 -23.61
C PRO A 290 -2.58 -1.68 -22.56
N LYS A 291 -3.05 -0.52 -23.01
CA LYS A 291 -3.64 0.49 -22.13
C LYS A 291 -4.95 -0.02 -21.55
N VAL A 292 -5.14 0.13 -20.23
CA VAL A 292 -6.38 -0.21 -19.52
C VAL A 292 -7.18 1.02 -19.09
N ASP A 293 -8.43 0.81 -18.70
CA ASP A 293 -9.36 1.86 -18.25
C ASP A 293 -9.45 1.94 -16.73
N LYS A 294 -9.15 0.83 -16.04
CA LYS A 294 -9.05 0.79 -14.57
C LYS A 294 -7.95 -0.18 -14.12
N ILE A 295 -7.15 0.25 -13.14
CA ILE A 295 -6.08 -0.56 -12.54
C ILE A 295 -6.50 -1.01 -11.14
N PHE A 296 -6.35 -2.30 -10.88
CA PHE A 296 -6.68 -2.95 -9.63
C PHE A 296 -5.46 -3.59 -9.01
N GLY A 297 -5.55 -3.86 -7.71
CA GLY A 297 -4.65 -4.75 -7.01
C GLY A 297 -3.85 -4.08 -5.90
N PRO A 298 -3.53 -4.84 -4.84
CA PRO A 298 -2.70 -4.36 -3.75
C PRO A 298 -1.24 -4.22 -4.20
N GLY A 299 -0.44 -3.52 -3.42
CA GLY A 299 0.99 -3.43 -3.68
C GLY A 299 1.71 -2.66 -2.59
N ASN A 300 3.04 -2.64 -2.68
CA ASN A 300 3.83 -1.80 -1.79
C ASN A 300 3.56 -0.30 -2.07
N GLN A 301 4.13 0.56 -1.24
CA GLN A 301 3.93 2.01 -1.34
C GLN A 301 4.31 2.62 -2.70
N TRP A 302 5.23 2.01 -3.47
CA TRP A 302 5.57 2.47 -4.81
C TRP A 302 4.43 2.23 -5.80
N VAL A 303 3.81 1.06 -5.74
CA VAL A 303 2.65 0.70 -6.56
C VAL A 303 1.47 1.60 -6.21
N THR A 304 1.20 1.79 -4.92
CA THR A 304 0.10 2.63 -4.45
C THR A 304 0.29 4.09 -4.83
N ALA A 305 1.50 4.64 -4.65
CA ALA A 305 1.80 6.02 -5.07
C ALA A 305 1.69 6.17 -6.60
N ALA A 306 2.09 5.17 -7.39
CA ALA A 306 1.91 5.17 -8.83
C ALA A 306 0.43 5.17 -9.22
N LYS A 307 -0.38 4.29 -8.62
CA LYS A 307 -1.84 4.23 -8.81
C LYS A 307 -2.49 5.58 -8.51
N MET A 308 -2.10 6.20 -7.38
CA MET A 308 -2.59 7.51 -6.97
C MET A 308 -2.15 8.64 -7.90
N LEU A 309 -0.95 8.55 -8.48
CA LEU A 309 -0.44 9.54 -9.43
C LEU A 309 -1.18 9.43 -10.77
N VAL A 310 -1.28 8.24 -11.36
CA VAL A 310 -1.85 8.06 -12.70
C VAL A 310 -3.37 8.30 -12.75
N GLN A 311 -4.11 8.04 -11.67
CA GLN A 311 -5.56 8.32 -11.65
C GLN A 311 -5.90 9.81 -11.78
N ASN A 312 -4.95 10.69 -11.42
CA ASN A 312 -5.11 12.15 -11.48
C ASN A 312 -4.60 12.74 -12.80
N ASP A 313 -3.93 11.94 -13.64
CA ASP A 313 -3.46 12.39 -14.95
C ASP A 313 -4.58 12.23 -16.00
N THR A 314 -5.10 13.35 -16.48
CA THR A 314 -6.15 13.39 -17.50
C THR A 314 -5.71 12.86 -18.86
N ASP A 315 -4.42 12.73 -19.12
CA ASP A 315 -3.92 12.09 -20.35
C ASP A 315 -3.92 10.56 -20.22
N ALA A 316 -3.77 10.03 -19.00
CA ALA A 316 -3.86 8.60 -18.74
C ALA A 316 -5.30 8.10 -18.87
N LEU A 317 -6.29 8.90 -18.46
CA LEU A 317 -7.72 8.52 -18.41
C LEU A 317 -7.90 7.11 -17.83
N VAL A 318 -7.32 6.89 -16.65
CA VAL A 318 -7.38 5.62 -15.94
C VAL A 318 -7.94 5.86 -14.55
N SER A 319 -8.79 4.96 -14.07
CA SER A 319 -9.21 4.95 -12.67
C SER A 319 -8.47 3.85 -11.90
N ILE A 320 -8.56 3.88 -10.57
CA ILE A 320 -8.08 2.79 -9.72
C ILE A 320 -9.22 2.27 -8.84
N ASP A 321 -9.06 1.09 -8.29
CA ASP A 321 -9.92 0.54 -7.24
C ASP A 321 -9.87 1.37 -5.96
N MET A 322 -8.72 1.36 -5.27
CA MET A 322 -8.52 1.99 -3.98
C MET A 322 -7.01 2.12 -3.67
N PRO A 323 -6.63 3.06 -2.79
CA PRO A 323 -5.31 3.05 -2.19
C PRO A 323 -5.17 1.85 -1.25
N ALA A 324 -4.16 1.02 -1.48
CA ALA A 324 -3.77 -0.05 -0.56
C ALA A 324 -2.48 0.34 0.16
N GLY A 325 -2.46 0.27 1.48
CA GLY A 325 -1.26 0.47 2.30
C GLY A 325 -0.67 -0.86 2.78
N PRO A 326 0.22 -0.82 3.79
CA PRO A 326 0.60 -2.01 4.52
C PRO A 326 -0.63 -2.73 5.05
N SER A 327 -0.58 -4.07 5.08
CA SER A 327 -1.68 -4.90 5.54
C SER A 327 -1.87 -4.78 7.05
N GLU A 328 -3.12 -4.82 7.49
CA GLU A 328 -3.52 -4.63 8.88
C GLU A 328 -4.63 -5.62 9.31
N VAL A 329 -4.58 -6.02 10.58
CA VAL A 329 -5.64 -6.82 11.21
C VAL A 329 -5.92 -6.29 12.61
N LEU A 330 -7.20 -6.21 12.96
CA LEU A 330 -7.65 -5.91 14.31
C LEU A 330 -8.46 -7.11 14.84
N VAL A 331 -8.01 -7.67 15.95
CA VAL A 331 -8.68 -8.76 16.66
C VAL A 331 -9.37 -8.20 17.89
N ILE A 332 -10.69 -8.39 18.02
CA ILE A 332 -11.42 -8.15 19.27
C ILE A 332 -11.56 -9.48 19.99
N ALA A 333 -11.06 -9.56 21.23
CA ALA A 333 -11.04 -10.78 22.01
C ALA A 333 -11.60 -10.55 23.43
N ASP A 334 -12.48 -11.45 23.86
CA ASP A 334 -12.98 -11.50 25.25
C ASP A 334 -12.53 -12.76 25.98
N HIS A 335 -13.05 -12.96 27.19
CA HIS A 335 -12.72 -14.08 28.06
C HIS A 335 -12.91 -15.49 27.44
N THR A 336 -13.69 -15.63 26.35
CA THR A 336 -13.90 -16.90 25.64
C THR A 336 -12.85 -17.19 24.57
N ALA A 337 -12.04 -16.19 24.22
CA ALA A 337 -11.02 -16.31 23.18
C ALA A 337 -9.96 -17.35 23.54
N ASN A 338 -9.46 -18.07 22.53
CA ASN A 338 -8.32 -18.96 22.68
C ASN A 338 -7.03 -18.17 22.41
N SER A 339 -6.15 -18.09 23.42
CA SER A 339 -4.90 -17.32 23.32
C SER A 339 -4.02 -17.71 22.14
N ALA A 340 -3.97 -19.00 21.80
CA ALA A 340 -3.16 -19.49 20.69
C ALA A 340 -3.76 -19.10 19.33
N PHE A 341 -5.09 -19.01 19.22
CA PHE A 341 -5.77 -18.60 17.98
C PHE A 341 -5.62 -17.09 17.77
N VAL A 342 -5.85 -16.29 18.81
CA VAL A 342 -5.63 -14.84 18.77
C VAL A 342 -4.19 -14.52 18.37
N ALA A 343 -3.20 -15.20 18.99
CA ALA A 343 -1.80 -15.03 18.62
C ALA A 343 -1.52 -15.43 17.16
N ALA A 344 -2.07 -16.55 16.69
CA ALA A 344 -1.90 -17.00 15.31
C ALA A 344 -2.47 -16.01 14.29
N ASP A 345 -3.67 -15.48 14.55
CA ASP A 345 -4.33 -14.48 13.69
C ASP A 345 -3.57 -13.15 13.66
N LEU A 346 -3.03 -12.69 14.81
CA LEU A 346 -2.17 -11.51 14.84
C LEU A 346 -0.88 -11.75 14.05
N LEU A 347 -0.29 -12.95 14.14
CA LEU A 347 0.96 -13.26 13.47
C LEU A 347 0.81 -13.49 11.97
N SER A 348 -0.33 -13.99 11.50
CA SER A 348 -0.58 -14.21 10.06
C SER A 348 -0.46 -12.91 9.26
N GLN A 349 -0.91 -11.79 9.82
CA GLN A 349 -0.74 -10.49 9.18
C GLN A 349 0.62 -9.84 9.49
N ALA A 350 1.14 -10.02 10.71
CA ALA A 350 2.42 -9.43 11.10
C ALA A 350 3.60 -9.94 10.26
N GLU A 351 3.51 -11.15 9.69
CA GLU A 351 4.57 -11.71 8.85
C GLU A 351 4.61 -11.13 7.42
N HIS A 352 3.56 -10.43 6.96
CA HIS A 352 3.49 -9.90 5.59
C HIS A 352 4.66 -8.96 5.28
N GLY A 353 4.98 -8.03 6.20
CA GLY A 353 6.10 -7.12 6.04
C GLY A 353 6.41 -6.30 7.29
N ILE A 354 7.56 -5.62 7.29
CA ILE A 354 8.02 -4.79 8.42
C ILE A 354 7.09 -3.58 8.70
N ASP A 355 6.26 -3.23 7.73
CA ASP A 355 5.31 -2.11 7.78
C ASP A 355 3.90 -2.56 8.20
N SER A 356 3.64 -3.86 8.34
CA SER A 356 2.36 -4.38 8.85
C SER A 356 2.11 -3.89 10.28
N GLN A 357 0.85 -3.64 10.62
CA GLN A 357 0.42 -3.30 11.97
C GLN A 357 -0.73 -4.23 12.37
N VAL A 358 -0.62 -4.82 13.56
CA VAL A 358 -1.70 -5.64 14.13
C VAL A 358 -2.19 -5.04 15.44
N VAL A 359 -3.47 -5.20 15.72
CA VAL A 359 -4.11 -4.62 16.90
C VAL A 359 -4.94 -5.69 17.61
N LEU A 360 -4.71 -5.86 18.91
CA LEU A 360 -5.58 -6.64 19.79
C LEU A 360 -6.41 -5.68 20.63
N VAL A 361 -7.73 -5.75 20.52
CA VAL A 361 -8.65 -5.05 21.43
C VAL A 361 -9.15 -6.07 22.45
N ALA A 362 -8.60 -6.01 23.65
CA ALA A 362 -8.85 -6.93 24.73
C ALA A 362 -10.03 -6.45 25.59
N VAL A 363 -11.13 -7.19 25.57
CA VAL A 363 -12.35 -6.86 26.30
C VAL A 363 -12.33 -7.50 27.68
N ASN A 364 -12.07 -6.68 28.71
CA ASN A 364 -12.06 -7.08 30.11
C ASN A 364 -11.26 -8.39 30.37
N LEU A 365 -10.15 -8.57 29.65
CA LEU A 365 -9.27 -9.71 29.84
C LEU A 365 -8.48 -9.54 31.13
N SER A 366 -8.35 -10.63 31.90
CA SER A 366 -7.46 -10.63 33.07
C SER A 366 -6.00 -10.49 32.64
N THR A 367 -5.16 -10.03 33.55
CA THR A 367 -3.70 -9.94 33.33
C THR A 367 -3.12 -11.29 32.91
N GLU A 368 -3.60 -12.39 33.50
CA GLU A 368 -3.14 -13.75 33.18
C GLU A 368 -3.51 -14.16 31.76
N HIS A 369 -4.72 -13.83 31.29
CA HIS A 369 -5.15 -14.16 29.92
C HIS A 369 -4.35 -13.33 28.89
N LEU A 370 -4.13 -12.04 29.16
CA LEU A 370 -3.27 -11.20 28.33
C LEU A 370 -1.84 -11.73 28.25
N GLU A 371 -1.27 -12.14 29.39
CA GLU A 371 0.06 -12.73 29.43
C GLU A 371 0.12 -14.06 28.63
N GLN A 372 -0.94 -14.87 28.67
CA GLN A 372 -1.04 -16.08 27.84
C GLN A 372 -1.03 -15.75 26.34
N ILE A 373 -1.74 -14.70 25.91
CA ILE A 373 -1.72 -14.26 24.51
C ILE A 373 -0.32 -13.77 24.11
N GLU A 374 0.31 -12.92 24.92
CA GLU A 374 1.67 -12.44 24.63
C GLU A 374 2.70 -13.59 24.59
N ASN A 375 2.57 -14.59 25.48
CA ASN A 375 3.44 -15.76 25.48
C ASN A 375 3.26 -16.62 24.22
N GLU A 376 2.02 -16.78 23.73
CA GLU A 376 1.76 -17.47 22.46
C GLU A 376 2.27 -16.65 21.26
N VAL A 377 2.16 -15.32 21.28
CA VAL A 377 2.77 -14.45 20.25
C VAL A 377 4.28 -14.68 20.16
N ASP A 378 5.01 -14.61 21.28
CA ASP A 378 6.47 -14.83 21.27
C ASP A 378 6.83 -16.25 20.82
N LYS A 379 6.17 -17.27 21.38
CA LYS A 379 6.42 -18.68 21.10
C LYS A 379 6.19 -19.01 19.63
N GLN A 380 5.06 -18.59 19.07
CA GLN A 380 4.71 -18.86 17.69
C GLN A 380 5.57 -18.03 16.72
N ALA A 381 5.84 -16.76 17.02
CA ALA A 381 6.71 -15.91 16.21
C ALA A 381 8.11 -16.51 16.03
N ARG A 382 8.70 -17.08 17.09
CA ARG A 382 10.02 -17.76 17.03
C ARG A 382 10.04 -19.01 16.15
N ALA A 383 8.87 -19.63 15.91
CA ALA A 383 8.76 -20.79 15.03
C ALA A 383 8.62 -20.39 13.54
N LEU A 384 8.35 -19.11 13.23
CA LEU A 384 8.21 -18.62 11.87
C LEU A 384 9.57 -18.40 11.21
N SER A 385 9.68 -18.79 9.94
CA SER A 385 10.87 -18.52 9.11
C SER A 385 11.13 -17.01 8.91
N ARG A 386 10.11 -16.17 9.11
CA ARG A 386 10.12 -14.72 8.94
C ARG A 386 10.19 -13.96 10.28
N VAL A 387 10.71 -14.58 11.34
CA VAL A 387 10.77 -14.00 12.70
C VAL A 387 11.37 -12.58 12.76
N ASP A 388 12.37 -12.27 11.94
CA ASP A 388 13.00 -10.93 11.95
C ASP A 388 12.08 -9.83 11.39
N ILE A 389 11.16 -10.19 10.48
CA ILE A 389 10.10 -9.29 10.01
C ILE A 389 9.07 -9.11 11.13
N VAL A 390 8.63 -10.22 11.73
CA VAL A 390 7.64 -10.24 12.81
C VAL A 390 8.12 -9.43 14.02
N ARG A 391 9.40 -9.54 14.41
CA ARG A 391 9.97 -8.75 15.52
C ARG A 391 9.79 -7.25 15.29
N GLN A 392 9.93 -6.78 14.04
CA GLN A 392 9.79 -5.36 13.69
C GLN A 392 8.33 -4.90 13.58
N SER A 393 7.44 -5.72 13.02
CA SER A 393 6.02 -5.39 12.89
C SER A 393 5.29 -5.47 14.24
N VAL A 394 5.58 -6.49 15.06
CA VAL A 394 4.98 -6.66 16.39
C VAL A 394 5.39 -5.53 17.35
N ALA A 395 6.63 -5.04 17.29
CA ALA A 395 7.07 -3.91 18.12
C ALA A 395 6.25 -2.61 17.90
N LYS A 396 5.66 -2.46 16.70
CA LYS A 396 4.81 -1.31 16.33
C LYS A 396 3.33 -1.56 16.63
N SER A 397 2.96 -2.81 16.89
CA SER A 397 1.61 -3.30 17.08
C SER A 397 1.09 -3.02 18.50
N LEU A 398 -0.23 -3.07 18.68
CA LEU A 398 -0.90 -2.49 19.85
C LEU A 398 -1.88 -3.47 20.51
N ILE A 399 -1.81 -3.60 21.83
CA ILE A 399 -2.88 -4.15 22.66
C ILE A 399 -3.65 -2.96 23.26
N VAL A 400 -4.95 -2.91 23.05
CA VAL A 400 -5.85 -1.89 23.60
C VAL A 400 -6.82 -2.58 24.56
N GLN A 401 -6.69 -2.30 25.84
CA GLN A 401 -7.58 -2.85 26.86
C GLN A 401 -8.83 -1.98 26.97
N THR A 402 -9.99 -2.64 26.96
CA THR A 402 -11.32 -2.01 27.03
C THR A 402 -12.15 -2.70 28.11
N THR A 403 -13.14 -1.99 28.63
CA THR A 403 -14.01 -2.45 29.72
C THR A 403 -15.25 -3.18 29.22
N SER A 404 -15.63 -3.00 27.95
CA SER A 404 -16.84 -3.57 27.37
C SER A 404 -16.68 -3.87 25.87
N VAL A 405 -17.54 -4.75 25.35
CA VAL A 405 -17.57 -5.09 23.92
C VAL A 405 -17.97 -3.86 23.09
N GLU A 406 -18.86 -3.02 23.62
CA GLU A 406 -19.33 -1.80 22.98
C GLU A 406 -18.21 -0.79 22.79
N GLU A 407 -17.40 -0.55 23.85
CA GLU A 407 -16.21 0.29 23.78
C GLU A 407 -15.16 -0.25 22.79
N ALA A 408 -14.97 -1.58 22.76
CA ALA A 408 -14.07 -2.23 21.81
C ALA A 408 -14.51 -2.07 20.35
N ILE A 409 -15.81 -2.23 20.08
CA ILE A 409 -16.38 -2.04 18.74
C ILE A 409 -16.31 -0.56 18.34
N GLU A 410 -16.56 0.38 19.25
CA GLU A 410 -16.40 1.81 18.97
C GLU A 410 -14.95 2.14 18.60
N TYR A 411 -13.98 1.64 19.36
CA TYR A 411 -12.56 1.78 19.02
C TYR A 411 -12.23 1.15 17.67
N SER A 412 -12.74 -0.06 17.38
CA SER A 412 -12.53 -0.74 16.10
C SER A 412 -13.12 0.04 14.92
N ASN A 413 -14.34 0.55 15.06
CA ASN A 413 -14.98 1.41 14.07
C ASN A 413 -14.20 2.70 13.84
N ASP A 414 -13.56 3.24 14.88
CA ASP A 414 -12.68 4.39 14.75
C ASP A 414 -11.31 4.07 14.17
N TYR A 415 -10.83 2.87 14.42
CA TYR A 415 -9.64 2.38 13.75
C TYR A 415 -9.94 2.17 12.26
N ALA A 416 -11.10 1.60 11.91
CA ALA A 416 -11.49 1.21 10.56
C ALA A 416 -10.47 0.26 9.91
N PRO A 417 -10.31 -0.97 10.45
CA PRO A 417 -9.32 -1.92 10.00
C PRO A 417 -9.62 -2.47 8.59
N GLU A 418 -8.58 -2.90 7.90
CA GLU A 418 -8.67 -3.74 6.70
C GLU A 418 -9.38 -5.06 7.04
N HIS A 419 -8.84 -5.82 8.01
CA HIS A 419 -9.43 -7.07 8.50
C HIS A 419 -9.85 -6.95 9.97
N LEU A 420 -11.08 -7.38 10.28
CA LEU A 420 -11.61 -7.41 11.64
C LEU A 420 -11.95 -8.86 12.04
N ILE A 421 -11.37 -9.36 13.12
CA ILE A 421 -11.65 -10.70 13.65
C ILE A 421 -12.34 -10.58 15.01
N LEU A 422 -13.47 -11.28 15.16
CA LEU A 422 -14.28 -11.28 16.38
C LEU A 422 -14.14 -12.62 17.11
N HIS A 423 -13.22 -12.67 18.09
CA HIS A 423 -13.12 -13.73 19.10
C HIS A 423 -13.94 -13.34 20.33
N LEU A 424 -15.25 -13.23 20.15
CA LEU A 424 -16.21 -12.81 21.17
C LEU A 424 -17.25 -13.90 21.44
N GLU A 425 -17.75 -13.92 22.68
CA GLU A 425 -18.99 -14.63 23.00
C GLU A 425 -20.14 -14.04 22.17
N ASN A 426 -20.92 -14.91 21.52
CA ASN A 426 -22.02 -14.51 20.62
C ASN A 426 -21.59 -13.52 19.52
N ALA A 427 -20.38 -13.68 18.97
CA ALA A 427 -19.83 -12.81 17.91
C ALA A 427 -20.79 -12.47 16.74
N PRO A 428 -21.64 -13.40 16.21
CA PRO A 428 -22.57 -13.07 15.14
C PRO A 428 -23.53 -11.91 15.46
N ASP A 429 -23.98 -11.77 16.71
CA ASP A 429 -24.94 -10.74 17.11
C ASP A 429 -24.29 -9.34 17.14
N LYS A 430 -22.96 -9.27 17.17
CA LYS A 430 -22.18 -8.04 17.24
C LYS A 430 -21.87 -7.44 15.87
N VAL A 431 -22.00 -8.21 14.79
CA VAL A 431 -21.69 -7.78 13.41
C VAL A 431 -22.46 -6.52 13.01
N GLN A 432 -23.72 -6.40 13.43
CA GLN A 432 -24.57 -5.23 13.13
C GLN A 432 -24.07 -3.92 13.75
N LEU A 433 -23.15 -3.98 14.72
CA LEU A 433 -22.54 -2.82 15.37
C LEU A 433 -21.27 -2.34 14.63
N ILE A 434 -20.76 -3.15 13.71
CA ILE A 434 -19.59 -2.79 12.91
C ILE A 434 -20.02 -1.82 11.81
N THR A 435 -19.42 -0.64 11.82
CA THR A 435 -19.68 0.43 10.85
C THR A 435 -18.52 0.62 9.87
N ASN A 436 -17.28 0.33 10.29
CA ASN A 436 -16.10 0.44 9.43
C ASN A 436 -15.19 -0.78 9.59
N ALA A 437 -15.13 -1.63 8.57
CA ALA A 437 -14.13 -2.69 8.40
C ALA A 437 -14.10 -3.10 6.92
N GLY A 438 -12.95 -3.50 6.39
CA GLY A 438 -12.85 -4.04 5.02
C GLY A 438 -13.53 -5.40 4.90
N SER A 439 -13.10 -6.37 5.73
CA SER A 439 -13.70 -7.69 5.84
C SER A 439 -13.79 -8.14 7.31
N VAL A 440 -14.86 -8.86 7.65
CA VAL A 440 -15.17 -9.27 9.04
C VAL A 440 -15.20 -10.80 9.15
N PHE A 441 -14.45 -11.31 10.11
CA PHE A 441 -14.31 -12.71 10.44
C PHE A 441 -14.95 -13.00 11.79
N VAL A 442 -15.90 -13.92 11.82
CA VAL A 442 -16.81 -14.07 12.96
C VAL A 442 -16.62 -15.42 13.63
N GLY A 443 -16.13 -15.41 14.87
CA GLY A 443 -15.96 -16.60 15.70
C GLY A 443 -14.60 -17.31 15.54
N PRO A 444 -14.34 -18.32 16.38
CA PRO A 444 -12.99 -18.86 16.62
C PRO A 444 -12.42 -19.74 15.49
N PHE A 445 -13.24 -20.14 14.51
CA PHE A 445 -12.84 -21.02 13.40
C PHE A 445 -12.82 -20.30 12.06
N THR A 446 -12.74 -18.97 12.10
CA THR A 446 -12.84 -18.12 10.92
C THR A 446 -11.57 -17.28 10.82
N PRO A 447 -10.37 -17.88 10.70
CA PRO A 447 -9.13 -17.10 10.63
C PRO A 447 -9.08 -16.26 9.34
N GLU A 448 -8.33 -15.16 9.37
CA GLU A 448 -8.10 -14.29 8.20
C GLU A 448 -7.58 -15.10 6.99
N SER A 449 -6.73 -16.10 7.25
CA SER A 449 -6.21 -17.01 6.23
C SER A 449 -7.30 -17.69 5.40
N CYS A 450 -8.49 -17.96 5.96
CA CYS A 450 -9.57 -18.49 5.14
C CYS A 450 -10.06 -17.47 4.11
N GLY A 451 -10.17 -16.19 4.50
CA GLY A 451 -10.53 -15.07 3.61
C GLY A 451 -9.48 -14.78 2.55
N ASP A 452 -8.20 -14.81 2.93
CA ASP A 452 -7.08 -14.54 2.03
C ASP A 452 -6.98 -15.51 0.86
N TYR A 453 -7.45 -16.74 1.05
CA TYR A 453 -7.23 -17.81 0.09
C TYR A 453 -8.51 -18.38 -0.54
N ALA A 454 -9.54 -18.71 0.24
CA ALA A 454 -10.54 -19.66 -0.26
C ALA A 454 -11.97 -19.58 0.30
N SER A 455 -12.30 -18.68 1.23
CA SER A 455 -13.68 -18.56 1.75
C SER A 455 -14.66 -18.13 0.66
N GLY A 456 -14.19 -17.25 -0.24
CA GLY A 456 -14.93 -16.65 -1.33
C GLY A 456 -14.97 -15.12 -1.31
N THR A 457 -14.73 -14.50 -0.14
CA THR A 457 -14.59 -13.04 0.01
C THR A 457 -13.34 -12.53 -0.70
N ASN A 458 -13.27 -11.24 -0.98
CA ASN A 458 -12.11 -10.63 -1.61
C ASN A 458 -11.11 -10.10 -0.57
N HIS A 459 -9.82 -10.39 -0.74
CA HIS A 459 -8.76 -9.89 0.14
C HIS A 459 -8.13 -8.57 -0.34
N THR A 460 -8.60 -8.02 -1.47
CA THR A 460 -8.16 -6.70 -1.93
C THR A 460 -9.00 -5.67 -1.22
N LEU A 461 -8.51 -5.24 -0.06
CA LEU A 461 -9.24 -4.44 0.91
C LEU A 461 -8.61 -3.05 1.11
N PRO A 462 -9.41 -2.06 1.54
CA PRO A 462 -8.91 -0.74 1.86
C PRO A 462 -8.17 -0.77 3.20
N THR A 463 -6.95 -0.23 3.23
CA THR A 463 -6.14 -0.14 4.46
C THR A 463 -5.92 1.32 4.90
N ASN A 464 -5.18 1.57 5.97
CA ASN A 464 -4.90 2.91 6.52
C ASN A 464 -6.17 3.70 6.88
N GLY A 465 -7.23 3.01 7.31
CA GLY A 465 -8.52 3.62 7.64
C GLY A 465 -9.38 3.98 6.42
N TYR A 466 -8.96 3.61 5.20
CA TYR A 466 -9.77 3.82 4.00
C TYR A 466 -11.09 3.03 3.99
N ALA A 467 -11.23 2.02 4.86
CA ALA A 467 -12.50 1.32 5.11
C ALA A 467 -13.64 2.26 5.55
N ARG A 468 -13.34 3.50 5.98
CA ARG A 468 -14.36 4.53 6.27
C ARG A 468 -15.06 5.09 5.03
N GLN A 469 -14.43 5.01 3.85
CA GLN A 469 -14.93 5.67 2.64
C GLN A 469 -14.96 4.77 1.41
N PHE A 470 -14.18 3.68 1.40
CA PHE A 470 -14.29 2.63 0.40
C PHE A 470 -15.22 1.54 0.95
N SER A 471 -16.35 1.36 0.28
CA SER A 471 -17.44 0.49 0.71
C SER A 471 -17.08 -0.99 0.52
N GLY A 472 -16.40 -1.57 1.50
CA GLY A 472 -16.12 -3.01 1.57
C GLY A 472 -15.01 -3.49 0.62
N ASP A 473 -15.03 -4.79 0.37
CA ASP A 473 -14.05 -5.50 -0.44
C ASP A 473 -14.24 -5.25 -1.95
N LEU A 474 -13.19 -5.50 -2.73
CA LEU A 474 -13.30 -5.45 -4.19
C LEU A 474 -14.41 -6.41 -4.66
N SER A 475 -15.42 -5.88 -5.35
CA SER A 475 -16.61 -6.60 -5.82
C SER A 475 -16.89 -6.43 -7.31
#